data_AF-A0A1S3XI38-F1
#
_entry.id   AF-A0A1S3XI38-F1
#
_cell.length_a   1.000
_cell.length_b   1.000
_cell.length_c   1.000
_cell.angle_alpha   90.00
_cell.angle_beta   90.00
_cell.angle_gamma   90.00
#
_symmetry.space_group_name_H-M   'P 1'
#
loop_
_entity.id
_entity.type
_entity.pdbx_description
1 polymer ?
#
loop_
_entity_poly.entity_id
_entity_poly.type
_entity_poly.pdbx_seq_one_letter_code
_entity_poly.pdbx_strand_id
1 'polypeptide(L)'
;MDKVQLIRQRLLAAQSRQKSYADKRRRDLVFTIGDKVLLRVSPLKGVMRFGKRVFHVSMLRKCISDSSQVIEAPTIPLDEKLSYEEKPMAIVDRQIIKLR
;
A
#
# COMPACT_ATOMS: atom_id res chain seq x y z
N MET A 1 -2.53 36.86 28.99
CA MET A 1 -1.66 35.70 28.66
C MET A 1 -0.23 36.20 28.56
N ASP A 2 0.64 35.74 29.45
CA ASP A 2 2.04 36.16 29.43
C ASP A 2 2.72 35.72 28.13
N LYS A 3 3.47 36.64 27.50
CA LYS A 3 4.17 36.36 26.22
C LYS A 3 5.12 35.16 26.34
N VAL A 4 5.69 34.96 27.52
CA VAL A 4 6.57 33.83 27.85
C VAL A 4 5.82 32.50 27.82
N GLN A 5 4.59 32.45 28.34
CA GLN A 5 3.76 31.24 28.29
C GLN A 5 3.41 30.85 26.85
N LEU A 6 3.08 31.85 26.01
CA LEU A 6 2.76 31.62 24.60
C LEU A 6 3.96 31.04 23.81
N ILE A 7 5.17 31.53 24.06
CA ILE A 7 6.39 31.03 23.41
C ILE A 7 6.65 29.57 23.81
N ARG A 8 6.57 29.25 25.11
CA ARG A 8 6.73 27.87 25.60
C ARG A 8 5.71 26.93 24.96
N GLN A 9 4.45 27.36 24.84
CA GLN A 9 3.38 26.55 24.26
C GLN A 9 3.62 26.29 22.76
N ARG A 10 4.05 27.31 22.00
CA ARG A 10 4.40 27.16 20.58
C ARG A 10 5.62 26.27 20.36
N LEU A 11 6.63 26.38 21.22
CA LEU A 11 7.82 25.55 21.18
C LEU A 11 7.48 24.07 21.43
N LEU A 12 6.66 23.79 22.45
CA LEU A 12 6.16 22.45 22.76
C LEU A 12 5.34 21.87 21.60
N ALA A 13 4.45 22.66 21.00
CA ALA A 13 3.66 22.24 19.84
C ALA A 13 4.54 21.94 18.61
N ALA A 14 5.61 22.71 18.38
CA ALA A 14 6.58 22.44 17.32
C ALA A 14 7.38 21.16 17.56
N GLN A 15 7.88 20.95 18.78
CA GLN A 15 8.60 19.73 19.16
C GLN A 15 7.71 18.48 19.07
N SER A 16 6.47 18.58 19.55
CA SER A 16 5.50 17.48 19.44
C SER A 16 5.21 17.10 17.98
N ARG A 17 5.05 18.09 17.10
CA ARG A 17 4.90 17.86 15.65
C ARG A 17 6.13 17.17 15.03
N GLN A 18 7.33 17.63 15.36
CA GLN A 18 8.58 17.01 14.90
C GLN A 18 8.69 15.55 15.34
N LYS A 19 8.41 15.26 16.62
CA LYS A 19 8.39 13.89 17.14
C LYS A 19 7.34 13.03 16.44
N SER A 20 6.12 13.54 16.26
CA SER A 20 5.06 12.81 15.54
C SER A 20 5.44 12.45 14.10
N TYR A 21 6.10 13.34 13.37
CA TYR A 21 6.59 13.05 12.02
C TYR A 21 7.65 11.95 12.00
N ALA A 22 8.56 11.95 12.98
CA ALA A 22 9.58 10.90 13.13
C ALA A 22 8.95 9.56 13.54
N ASP A 23 8.04 9.57 14.53
CA ASP A 23 7.44 8.36 15.10
C ASP A 23 6.47 7.68 14.13
N LYS A 24 5.74 8.44 13.30
CA LYS A 24 4.88 7.89 12.23
C LYS A 24 5.67 7.10 11.17
N ARG A 25 6.98 7.35 11.03
CA ARG A 25 7.87 6.63 10.10
C ARG A 25 8.73 5.55 10.77
N ARG A 26 8.64 5.41 12.10
CA ARG A 26 9.42 4.44 12.89
C ARG A 26 8.60 3.29 13.47
N ARG A 27 7.28 3.23 13.23
CA ARG A 27 6.49 2.07 13.67
C ARG A 27 6.85 0.85 12.82
N ASP A 28 7.23 -0.23 13.51
CA ASP A 28 7.38 -1.53 12.89
C ASP A 28 6.05 -1.93 12.25
N LEU A 29 6.15 -2.37 11.01
CA LEU A 29 5.00 -2.67 10.19
C LEU A 29 4.51 -4.08 10.51
N VAL A 30 3.63 -4.19 11.50
CA VAL A 30 3.04 -5.47 11.93
C VAL A 30 1.72 -5.70 11.19
N PHE A 31 1.59 -6.88 10.58
CA PHE A 31 0.40 -7.31 9.85
C PHE A 31 -0.22 -8.53 10.50
N THR A 32 -1.54 -8.53 10.56
CA THR A 32 -2.32 -9.73 10.92
C THR A 32 -3.00 -10.30 9.68
N ILE A 33 -3.31 -11.59 9.70
CA ILE A 33 -4.11 -12.24 8.66
C ILE A 33 -5.45 -11.49 8.57
N GLY A 34 -5.82 -11.08 7.35
CA GLY A 34 -7.02 -10.27 7.09
C GLY A 34 -6.79 -8.76 6.96
N ASP A 35 -5.59 -8.25 7.30
CA ASP A 35 -5.25 -6.84 7.04
C ASP A 35 -5.12 -6.58 5.53
N LYS A 36 -5.76 -5.51 5.06
CA LYS A 36 -5.59 -5.03 3.69
C LYS A 36 -4.33 -4.17 3.59
N VAL A 37 -3.49 -4.44 2.59
CA VAL A 37 -2.24 -3.71 2.35
C VAL A 37 -2.18 -3.12 0.96
N LEU A 38 -1.65 -1.91 0.85
CA LEU A 38 -1.34 -1.30 -0.43
C LEU A 38 0.08 -1.71 -0.85
N LEU A 39 0.21 -2.21 -2.08
CA LEU A 39 1.47 -2.55 -2.70
C LEU A 39 1.87 -1.49 -3.72
N ARG A 40 3.13 -1.04 -3.68
CA ARG A 40 3.68 -0.18 -4.74
C ARG A 40 4.40 -1.04 -5.76
N VAL A 41 3.79 -1.20 -6.92
CA VAL A 41 4.34 -1.97 -8.04
C VAL A 41 4.98 -1.03 -9.06
N SER A 42 6.24 -1.28 -9.45
CA SER A 42 6.92 -0.54 -10.49
C SER A 42 7.63 -1.48 -11.47
N PRO A 43 7.52 -1.28 -12.79
CA PRO A 43 8.19 -2.16 -13.75
C PRO A 43 9.70 -2.13 -13.57
N LEU A 44 10.32 -3.30 -13.51
CA LEU A 44 11.78 -3.43 -13.40
C LEU A 44 12.36 -3.41 -14.83
N LYS A 45 12.69 -2.21 -15.32
CA LYS A 45 13.15 -2.02 -16.71
C LYS A 45 14.44 -2.80 -16.95
N GLY A 46 14.48 -3.61 -18.00
CA GLY A 46 15.66 -4.40 -18.41
C GLY A 46 15.89 -5.68 -17.60
N VAL A 47 15.06 -5.98 -16.59
CA VAL A 47 15.20 -7.21 -15.81
C VAL A 47 14.19 -8.24 -16.29
N MET A 48 14.73 -9.31 -16.87
CA MET A 48 13.99 -10.51 -17.28
C MET A 48 14.34 -11.64 -16.32
N ARG A 49 13.34 -12.27 -15.72
CA ARG A 49 13.53 -13.48 -14.90
C ARG A 49 12.70 -14.59 -15.53
N PHE A 50 13.34 -15.70 -15.87
CA PHE A 50 12.72 -16.82 -16.58
C PHE A 50 12.02 -16.41 -17.89
N GLY A 51 12.61 -15.48 -18.64
CA GLY A 51 12.05 -15.02 -19.90
C GLY A 51 10.78 -14.16 -19.78
N LYS A 52 10.37 -13.75 -18.58
CA LYS A 52 9.23 -12.85 -18.35
C LYS A 52 9.68 -11.51 -17.78
N ARG A 53 8.95 -10.44 -18.15
CA ARG A 53 9.14 -9.09 -17.57
C ARG A 53 8.74 -9.11 -16.09
N VAL A 54 9.61 -8.62 -15.23
CA VAL A 54 9.40 -8.62 -13.78
C VAL A 54 9.02 -7.22 -13.30
N PHE A 55 8.13 -7.16 -12.32
CA PHE A 55 7.80 -5.93 -11.61
C PHE A 55 8.47 -5.93 -10.23
N HIS A 56 9.02 -4.79 -9.84
CA HIS A 56 9.41 -4.54 -8.46
C HIS A 56 8.15 -4.31 -7.62
N VAL A 57 8.07 -4.97 -6.48
CA VAL A 57 7.04 -4.70 -5.48
C VAL A 57 7.75 -4.14 -4.25
N SER A 58 7.37 -2.92 -3.86
CA SER A 58 7.93 -2.20 -2.71
C SER A 58 6.83 -1.60 -1.87
N MET A 59 7.18 -1.18 -0.64
CA MET A 59 6.32 -0.44 0.28
C MET A 59 4.97 -1.10 0.55
N LEU A 60 4.91 -1.90 1.61
CA LEU A 60 3.66 -2.34 2.22
C LEU A 60 3.12 -1.20 3.11
N ARG A 61 1.91 -0.70 2.84
CA ARG A 61 1.21 0.21 3.76
C ARG A 61 -0.09 -0.42 4.22
N LYS A 62 -0.37 -0.38 5.53
CA LYS A 62 -1.67 -0.82 6.07
C LYS A 62 -2.76 0.10 5.52
N CYS A 63 -3.70 -0.47 4.77
CA CYS A 63 -4.81 0.24 4.16
C CYS A 63 -6.04 0.08 5.06
N ILE A 64 -6.58 1.19 5.54
CA ILE A 64 -7.90 1.21 6.17
C ILE A 64 -8.89 1.28 5.01
N SER A 65 -9.36 0.13 4.54
CA SER A 65 -10.24 0.08 3.36
C SER A 65 -11.68 0.00 3.83
N ASP A 66 -12.52 0.96 3.42
CA ASP A 66 -13.96 0.79 3.51
C ASP A 66 -14.37 -0.46 2.72
N SER A 67 -15.34 -1.20 3.26
CA SER A 67 -15.83 -2.48 2.71
C SER A 67 -16.31 -2.39 1.25
N SER A 68 -16.56 -1.18 0.74
CA SER A 68 -17.02 -0.90 -0.62
C SER A 68 -15.97 -1.10 -1.73
N GLN A 69 -14.68 -1.24 -1.40
CA GLN A 69 -13.61 -1.46 -2.39
C GLN A 69 -13.19 -2.94 -2.53
N VAL A 70 -13.92 -3.87 -1.91
CA VAL A 70 -13.63 -5.29 -2.05
C VAL A 70 -14.07 -5.75 -3.43
N ILE A 71 -13.09 -6.01 -4.31
CA ILE A 71 -13.34 -6.85 -5.47
C ILE A 71 -13.53 -8.27 -4.92
N GLU A 72 -14.74 -8.79 -5.00
CA GLU A 72 -15.04 -10.16 -4.62
C GLU A 72 -14.21 -11.08 -5.51
N ALA A 73 -13.38 -11.93 -4.89
CA ALA A 73 -12.57 -12.88 -5.63
C ALA A 73 -13.53 -13.85 -6.33
N PRO A 74 -13.40 -14.07 -7.65
CA PRO A 74 -14.25 -15.03 -8.32
C PRO A 74 -14.02 -16.41 -7.71
N THR A 75 -15.10 -17.10 -7.35
CA THR A 75 -15.03 -18.50 -6.93
C THR A 75 -14.58 -19.32 -8.13
N ILE A 76 -13.33 -19.75 -8.12
CA ILE A 76 -12.76 -20.61 -9.15
C ILE A 76 -13.18 -22.06 -8.81
N PRO A 77 -14.00 -22.73 -9.64
CA PRO A 77 -14.24 -24.15 -9.47
C PRO A 77 -12.92 -24.90 -9.72
N LEU A 78 -12.41 -25.57 -8.68
CA LEU A 78 -11.27 -26.47 -8.77
C LEU A 78 -11.78 -27.87 -9.13
N ASP A 79 -11.12 -28.51 -10.09
CA ASP A 79 -11.37 -29.92 -10.41
C ASP A 79 -10.93 -30.83 -9.25
N GLU A 80 -11.40 -32.07 -9.21
CA GLU A 80 -11.05 -33.09 -8.18
C GLU A 80 -9.54 -33.33 -8.08
N LYS A 81 -8.80 -33.04 -9.16
CA LYS A 81 -7.33 -33.11 -9.21
C LYS A 81 -6.62 -31.83 -8.75
N LEU A 82 -7.37 -30.83 -8.26
CA LEU A 82 -6.88 -29.49 -7.91
C LEU A 82 -6.19 -28.78 -9.08
N SER A 83 -6.56 -29.12 -10.31
CA SER A 83 -6.02 -28.48 -11.51
C SER A 83 -6.81 -27.21 -11.86
N TYR A 84 -6.11 -26.18 -12.34
CA TYR A 84 -6.69 -24.88 -12.71
C TYR A 84 -6.29 -24.54 -14.15
N GLU A 85 -7.28 -24.32 -15.01
CA GLU A 85 -7.06 -23.77 -16.34
C GLU A 85 -7.08 -22.23 -16.30
N GLU A 86 -5.92 -21.62 -16.55
CA GLU A 86 -5.79 -20.16 -16.62
C GLU A 86 -6.54 -19.62 -17.86
N LYS A 87 -7.65 -18.90 -17.63
CA LYS A 87 -8.33 -18.15 -18.70
C LYS A 87 -7.90 -16.68 -18.66
N PRO A 88 -7.52 -16.08 -19.82
CA PRO A 88 -7.14 -14.68 -19.85
C PRO A 88 -8.35 -13.80 -19.49
N MET A 89 -8.20 -12.94 -18.48
CA MET A 89 -9.20 -11.93 -18.13
C MET A 89 -8.87 -10.60 -18.79
N ALA A 90 -9.89 -9.97 -19.40
CA ALA A 90 -9.75 -8.67 -20.05
C ALA A 90 -9.67 -7.53 -19.02
N ILE A 91 -8.78 -6.58 -19.26
CA ILE A 91 -8.70 -5.33 -18.48
C ILE A 91 -9.87 -4.44 -18.93
N VAL A 92 -10.89 -4.30 -18.08
CA VAL A 92 -12.13 -3.57 -18.41
C VAL A 92 -11.95 -2.05 -18.36
N ASP A 93 -11.12 -1.56 -17.45
CA ASP A 93 -10.82 -0.12 -17.32
C ASP A 93 -9.34 0.12 -17.02
N ARG A 94 -8.79 1.19 -17.58
CA ARG A 94 -7.38 1.58 -17.44
C ARG A 94 -7.27 3.11 -17.33
N GLN A 95 -7.06 3.59 -16.11
CA GLN A 95 -6.71 5.00 -15.89
C GLN A 95 -5.20 5.21 -15.98
N ILE A 96 -4.77 6.08 -16.88
CA ILE A 96 -3.36 6.48 -17.03
C ILE A 96 -3.17 7.86 -16.40
N ILE A 97 -2.44 7.91 -15.29
CA ILE A 97 -2.08 9.18 -14.64
C ILE A 97 -0.77 9.68 -15.26
N LYS A 98 -0.81 10.83 -15.95
CA LYS A 98 0.40 11.57 -16.36
C LYS A 98 0.94 12.35 -15.17
N LEU A 99 2.16 12.04 -14.75
CA LEU A 99 2.88 12.82 -13.76
C LEU A 99 3.50 14.04 -14.44
N ARG A 100 3.40 15.21 -13.80
CA ARG A 100 3.88 16.52 -14.30
C ARG A 100 5.38 16.67 -14.14
#